data_AF-A0A8P4K7B6-F1
#
_entry.id   AF-A0A8P4K7B6-F1
#
_cell.length_a   1.000
_cell.length_b   1.000
_cell.length_c   1.000
_cell.angle_alpha   90.00
_cell.angle_beta   90.00
_cell.angle_gamma   90.00
#
_symmetry.space_group_name_H-M   'P 1'
#
loop_
_entity.id
_entity.type
_entity.pdbx_description
1 polymer ?
#
loop_
_entity_poly.entity_id
_entity_poly.type
_entity_poly.pdbx_seq_one_letter_code
_entity_poly.pdbx_strand_id
1 'polypeptide(L)'
;MSEEQVVEEMLEEEAPPPEVEEPPSTDEPAEEESPAADEDDSKPKPKTFAPPIAVPKIPEGDKVDFDDIHRKRQEKDLTELQSLIEAHFIQRKKDEQELIALVNRIEKRRAERAEQVRIRTEQEKERQARVAEEKERKELEEARKKQDDDIKKKKALTNMTQQYGGVQQRQDGKRGAKKQTEREKKKKILADRRKALNIDHLSEDKVKEKANELWQWLMTLEAEKFDLSEQLKRQKYDINVLQSRINEQQKFAKGRGKAKGRVR
;
A
#
# COMPACT_ATOMS: atom_id res chain seq x y z
N MET A 1 -11.91 -32.68 -30.23
CA MET A 1 -11.23 -31.80 -31.20
C MET A 1 -11.33 -30.41 -30.59
N SER A 2 -10.27 -29.73 -30.15
CA SER A 2 -8.94 -29.50 -30.74
C SER A 2 -8.96 -28.49 -31.88
N GLU A 3 -8.96 -27.20 -31.51
CA GLU A 3 -8.25 -26.14 -32.23
C GLU A 3 -8.09 -24.95 -31.26
N GLU A 4 -6.84 -24.49 -31.16
CA GLU A 4 -6.31 -23.14 -30.87
C GLU A 4 -6.93 -22.32 -29.70
N GLN A 5 -6.18 -21.91 -28.66
CA GLN A 5 -4.91 -21.16 -28.64
C GLN A 5 -4.94 -19.84 -29.42
N VAL A 6 -5.66 -18.86 -28.87
CA VAL A 6 -5.16 -17.47 -28.86
C VAL A 6 -4.96 -17.07 -27.41
N VAL A 7 -3.69 -17.05 -26.98
CA VAL A 7 -3.27 -16.42 -25.73
C VAL A 7 -2.88 -15.00 -26.10
N GLU A 8 -3.80 -14.05 -25.93
CA GLU A 8 -3.49 -12.64 -26.15
C GLU A 8 -2.85 -12.05 -24.89
N GLU A 9 -1.56 -12.37 -24.76
CA GLU A 9 -0.63 -11.84 -23.77
C GLU A 9 -0.36 -10.35 -24.09
N MET A 10 -1.29 -9.48 -23.72
CA MET A 10 -1.10 -8.03 -23.81
C MET A 10 0.05 -7.61 -22.90
N LEU A 11 1.21 -7.33 -23.52
CA LEU A 11 2.45 -7.00 -22.84
C LEU A 11 2.31 -5.80 -21.87
N GLU A 12 3.10 -5.88 -20.82
CA GLU A 12 3.28 -4.84 -19.81
C GLU A 12 4.15 -3.71 -20.40
N GLU A 13 3.51 -2.70 -20.99
CA GLU A 13 4.20 -1.52 -21.53
C GLU A 13 4.65 -0.59 -20.37
N GLU A 14 5.87 -0.83 -19.89
CA GLU A 14 6.54 -0.05 -18.85
C GLU A 14 6.83 1.38 -19.33
N ALA A 15 5.87 2.29 -19.10
CA ALA A 15 6.02 3.70 -19.45
C ALA A 15 7.20 4.34 -18.67
N PRO A 16 8.16 4.98 -19.36
CA PRO A 16 9.39 5.46 -18.74
C PRO A 16 9.13 6.60 -17.73
N PRO A 17 9.97 6.73 -16.68
CA PRO A 17 9.80 7.75 -15.67
C PRO A 17 10.03 9.16 -16.24
N PRO A 18 9.35 10.20 -15.71
CA PRO A 18 9.52 11.57 -16.17
C PRO A 18 10.94 12.07 -15.87
N GLU A 19 11.56 12.62 -16.91
CA GLU A 19 12.92 13.14 -16.91
C GLU A 19 13.11 14.30 -15.91
N VAL A 20 14.28 14.36 -15.27
CA VAL A 20 14.58 15.36 -14.24
C VAL A 20 15.32 16.53 -14.88
N GLU A 21 14.60 17.63 -15.10
CA GLU A 21 15.15 18.88 -15.63
C GLU A 21 16.11 19.51 -14.60
N GLU A 22 17.43 19.38 -14.84
CA GLU A 22 18.47 20.06 -14.06
C GLU A 22 18.69 21.50 -14.57
N PRO A 23 18.98 22.47 -13.68
CA PRO A 23 19.24 23.86 -14.10
C PRO A 23 20.60 23.98 -14.81
N PRO A 24 20.75 24.90 -15.77
CA PRO A 24 21.97 25.02 -16.55
C PRO A 24 23.16 25.48 -15.71
N SER A 25 24.29 24.78 -15.88
CA SER A 25 25.61 25.27 -15.47
C SER A 25 26.08 26.34 -16.46
N THR A 26 26.65 27.42 -15.95
CA THR A 26 27.37 28.43 -16.75
C THR A 26 28.71 28.70 -16.10
N ASP A 27 29.76 28.09 -16.67
CA ASP A 27 31.15 28.41 -16.38
C ASP A 27 31.78 29.03 -17.64
N GLU A 28 32.70 29.97 -17.44
CA GLU A 28 33.47 30.65 -18.50
C GLU A 28 34.89 30.04 -18.59
N PRO A 29 35.73 30.42 -19.58
CA PRO A 29 35.45 30.69 -21.00
C PRO A 29 36.41 29.86 -21.90
N ALA A 30 36.33 30.00 -23.23
CA ALA A 30 37.35 29.43 -24.12
C ALA A 30 37.64 30.28 -25.39
N GLU A 31 38.95 30.41 -25.65
CA GLU A 31 39.62 30.64 -26.94
C GLU A 31 39.53 32.01 -27.67
N GLU A 32 40.50 32.18 -28.57
CA GLU A 32 40.90 33.41 -29.27
C GLU A 32 40.38 33.44 -30.71
N GLU A 33 40.21 34.64 -31.31
CA GLU A 33 40.87 34.96 -32.59
C GLU A 33 40.82 36.48 -32.92
N SER A 34 41.53 36.89 -33.98
CA SER A 34 41.75 38.26 -34.47
C SER A 34 41.48 38.34 -36.00
N PRO A 35 41.62 39.45 -36.78
CA PRO A 35 42.14 40.82 -36.52
C PRO A 35 40.98 41.85 -36.50
N ALA A 36 40.99 43.13 -36.94
CA ALA A 36 41.88 44.05 -37.68
C ALA A 36 41.47 45.51 -37.32
N ALA A 37 42.00 46.64 -37.82
CA ALA A 37 43.25 47.11 -38.46
C ALA A 37 42.88 48.40 -39.27
N ASP A 38 43.33 49.58 -38.83
CA ASP A 38 43.53 50.87 -39.56
C ASP A 38 43.91 51.93 -38.48
N GLU A 39 45.16 52.39 -38.39
CA GLU A 39 45.76 53.56 -39.08
C GLU A 39 45.35 54.97 -38.55
N ASP A 40 46.26 55.59 -37.77
CA ASP A 40 46.71 56.99 -37.93
C ASP A 40 48.11 57.18 -37.28
N ASP A 41 48.95 58.10 -37.75
CA ASP A 41 50.34 58.34 -37.26
C ASP A 41 50.48 59.72 -36.59
N SER A 42 51.04 59.76 -35.37
CA SER A 42 51.77 60.94 -34.90
C SER A 42 52.79 60.63 -33.80
N LYS A 43 54.08 60.81 -34.12
CA LYS A 43 55.19 60.85 -33.14
C LYS A 43 55.17 62.14 -32.32
N PRO A 44 55.68 62.11 -31.06
CA PRO A 44 57.07 62.55 -30.88
C PRO A 44 57.92 61.66 -29.94
N LYS A 45 59.24 61.85 -29.99
CA LYS A 45 60.25 61.10 -29.21
C LYS A 45 60.50 61.70 -27.80
N PRO A 46 61.10 60.92 -26.86
CA PRO A 46 61.07 61.22 -25.42
C PRO A 46 62.11 62.25 -24.97
N LYS A 47 61.95 62.75 -23.73
CA LYS A 47 62.97 63.49 -22.97
C LYS A 47 63.17 62.85 -21.60
N THR A 48 64.30 62.17 -21.42
CA THR A 48 64.77 61.65 -20.14
C THR A 48 65.37 62.77 -19.30
N PHE A 49 64.86 63.00 -18.08
CA PHE A 49 65.53 63.85 -17.10
C PHE A 49 65.21 63.41 -15.66
N ALA A 50 65.92 62.37 -15.20
CA ALA A 50 65.93 61.95 -13.80
C ALA A 50 67.35 62.13 -13.24
N PRO A 51 67.53 62.73 -12.05
CA PRO A 51 68.85 62.91 -11.46
C PRO A 51 69.46 61.56 -11.02
N PRO A 52 70.80 61.43 -10.97
CA PRO A 52 71.46 60.18 -10.62
C PRO A 52 71.15 59.76 -9.18
N ILE A 53 70.73 58.50 -9.02
CA ILE A 53 70.42 57.89 -7.73
C ILE A 53 71.72 57.74 -6.93
N ALA A 54 71.88 58.54 -5.88
CA ALA A 54 72.95 58.33 -4.90
C ALA A 54 72.65 57.06 -4.11
N VAL A 55 73.53 56.06 -4.21
CA VAL A 55 73.40 54.77 -3.50
C VAL A 55 73.36 55.03 -1.99
N PRO A 56 72.26 54.67 -1.28
CA PRO A 56 72.19 54.83 0.16
C PRO A 56 73.27 53.99 0.85
N LYS A 57 74.00 54.62 1.77
CA LYS A 57 75.09 53.96 2.50
C LYS A 57 74.49 53.01 3.54
N ILE A 58 74.58 51.71 3.27
CA ILE A 58 74.10 50.66 4.18
C ILE A 58 74.95 50.71 5.46
N PRO A 59 74.36 50.90 6.66
CA PRO A 59 75.10 50.79 7.92
C PRO A 59 75.60 49.35 8.12
N GLU A 60 76.82 49.19 8.61
CA GLU A 60 77.41 47.88 8.84
C GLU A 60 76.80 47.17 10.05
N GLY A 61 76.59 45.86 9.93
CA GLY A 61 76.94 44.96 11.03
C GLY A 61 75.88 44.60 12.07
N ASP A 62 74.59 44.67 11.76
CA ASP A 62 73.65 43.78 12.47
C ASP A 62 73.77 42.37 11.86
N LYS A 63 74.07 41.37 12.68
CA LYS A 63 74.29 40.00 12.19
C LYS A 63 72.95 39.37 11.86
N VAL A 64 72.66 39.28 10.57
CA VAL A 64 71.49 38.54 10.05
C VAL A 64 71.62 37.08 10.47
N ASP A 65 70.92 36.70 11.53
CA ASP A 65 70.92 35.34 12.05
C ASP A 65 70.09 34.44 11.12
N PHE A 66 70.76 33.49 10.49
CA PHE A 66 70.14 32.58 9.54
C PHE A 66 69.19 31.59 10.23
N ASP A 67 69.41 31.28 11.52
CA ASP A 67 68.51 30.43 12.31
C ASP A 67 67.24 31.20 12.71
N ASP A 68 67.34 32.52 12.95
CA ASP A 68 66.20 33.42 13.15
C ASP A 68 65.38 33.59 11.86
N ILE A 69 66.01 33.76 10.70
CA ILE A 69 65.32 33.76 9.40
C ILE A 69 64.62 32.41 9.14
N HIS A 70 65.29 31.29 9.43
CA HIS A 70 64.70 29.97 9.23
C HIS A 70 63.52 29.74 10.17
N ARG A 71 63.63 30.15 11.44
CA ARG A 71 62.55 30.07 12.43
C ARG A 71 61.37 30.96 12.06
N LYS A 72 61.59 32.23 11.70
CA LYS A 72 60.53 33.14 11.26
C LYS A 72 59.84 32.67 9.98
N ARG A 73 60.55 31.96 9.10
CA ARG A 73 59.92 31.25 7.97
C ARG A 73 59.01 30.13 8.47
N GLN A 74 59.51 29.21 9.31
CA GLN A 74 58.68 28.13 9.85
C GLN A 74 57.45 28.67 10.62
N GLU A 75 57.62 29.70 11.44
CA GLU A 75 56.53 30.36 12.18
C GLU A 75 55.51 31.00 11.24
N LYS A 76 55.94 31.66 10.15
CA LYS A 76 55.02 32.18 9.13
C LYS A 76 54.29 31.03 8.43
N ASP A 77 55.02 30.04 7.92
CA ASP A 77 54.48 28.93 7.12
C ASP A 77 53.47 28.10 7.95
N LEU A 78 53.74 27.89 9.25
CA LEU A 78 52.80 27.29 10.20
C LEU A 78 51.55 28.15 10.45
N THR A 79 51.71 29.47 10.57
CA THR A 79 50.60 30.41 10.76
C THR A 79 49.70 30.48 9.53
N GLU A 80 50.31 30.51 8.34
CA GLU A 80 49.62 30.51 7.05
C GLU A 80 48.89 29.20 6.81
N LEU A 81 49.53 28.06 7.13
CA LEU A 81 48.89 26.74 7.11
C LEU A 81 47.69 26.66 8.07
N GLN A 82 47.82 27.17 9.31
CA GLN A 82 46.70 27.23 10.27
C GLN A 82 45.54 28.10 9.74
N SER A 83 45.84 29.26 9.17
CA SER A 83 44.84 30.16 8.58
C SER A 83 44.14 29.52 7.38
N LEU A 84 44.85 28.82 6.49
CA LEU A 84 44.27 28.08 5.37
C LEU A 84 43.37 26.92 5.83
N ILE A 85 43.79 26.19 6.87
CA ILE A 85 42.99 25.11 7.48
C ILE A 85 41.70 25.66 8.09
N GLU A 86 41.78 26.75 8.87
CA GLU A 86 40.61 27.39 9.47
C GLU A 86 39.67 27.96 8.40
N ALA A 87 40.20 28.67 7.39
CA ALA A 87 39.41 29.19 6.28
C ALA A 87 38.68 28.08 5.51
N HIS A 88 39.35 26.96 5.22
CA HIS A 88 38.72 25.81 4.57
C HIS A 88 37.60 25.19 5.44
N PHE A 89 37.80 25.06 6.76
CA PHE A 89 36.74 24.58 7.65
C PHE A 89 35.56 25.54 7.77
N ILE A 90 35.80 26.85 7.86
CA ILE A 90 34.73 27.87 7.91
C ILE A 90 33.94 27.88 6.61
N GLN A 91 34.63 27.90 5.46
CA GLN A 91 34.01 27.89 4.14
C GLN A 91 33.17 26.62 3.93
N ARG A 92 33.77 25.43 4.12
CA ARG A 92 33.07 24.15 3.96
C ARG A 92 31.84 24.03 4.89
N LYS A 93 31.94 24.51 6.13
CA LYS A 93 30.83 24.52 7.10
C LYS A 93 29.70 25.46 6.67
N LYS A 94 30.02 26.61 6.07
CA LYS A 94 29.03 27.53 5.50
C LYS A 94 28.34 26.88 4.30
N ASP A 95 29.11 26.30 3.37
CA ASP A 95 28.58 25.65 2.17
C ASP A 95 27.69 24.45 2.52
N GLU A 96 28.07 23.67 3.53
CA GLU A 96 27.26 22.57 4.08
C GLU A 96 25.96 23.09 4.71
N GLN A 97 25.98 24.21 5.44
CA GLN A 97 24.78 24.83 5.98
C GLN A 97 23.84 25.37 4.89
N GLU A 98 24.38 25.99 3.84
CA GLU A 98 23.60 26.48 2.70
C GLU A 98 23.00 25.33 1.87
N LEU A 99 23.77 24.25 1.64
CA LEU A 99 23.31 23.03 0.99
C LEU A 99 22.18 22.36 1.81
N ILE A 100 22.35 22.20 3.12
CA ILE A 100 21.32 21.65 4.01
C ILE A 100 20.06 22.55 3.98
N ALA A 101 20.20 23.87 3.99
CA ALA A 101 19.06 24.79 3.89
C ALA A 101 18.33 24.70 2.53
N LEU A 102 19.06 24.44 1.44
CA LEU A 102 18.50 24.22 0.11
C LEU A 102 17.78 22.87 0.01
N VAL A 103 18.38 21.78 0.50
CA VAL A 103 17.78 20.43 0.53
C VAL A 103 16.48 20.45 1.34
N ASN A 104 16.48 20.98 2.56
CA ASN A 104 15.26 21.13 3.38
C ASN A 104 14.14 21.91 2.66
N ARG A 105 14.50 22.93 1.86
CA ARG A 105 13.53 23.71 1.06
C ARG A 105 12.98 22.92 -0.13
N ILE A 106 13.80 22.08 -0.76
CA ILE A 106 13.38 21.18 -1.86
C ILE A 106 12.49 20.06 -1.31
N GLU A 107 12.87 19.44 -0.20
CA GLU A 107 12.10 18.40 0.48
C GLU A 107 10.74 18.92 0.94
N LYS A 108 10.68 20.10 1.58
CA LYS A 108 9.41 20.74 1.93
C LYS A 108 8.51 20.93 0.70
N ARG A 109 9.04 21.46 -0.41
CA ARG A 109 8.31 21.60 -1.68
C ARG A 109 7.91 20.27 -2.33
N ARG A 110 8.61 19.16 -2.04
CA ARG A 110 8.23 17.80 -2.48
C ARG A 110 7.10 17.26 -1.60
N ALA A 111 7.19 17.45 -0.28
CA ALA A 111 6.14 17.07 0.68
C ALA A 111 4.82 17.82 0.44
N GLU A 112 4.86 19.13 0.24
CA GLU A 112 3.70 19.96 -0.10
C GLU A 112 3.02 19.50 -1.39
N ARG A 113 3.79 19.11 -2.42
CA ARG A 113 3.25 18.53 -3.67
C ARG A 113 2.66 17.14 -3.45
N ALA A 114 3.31 16.29 -2.67
CA ALA A 114 2.78 14.97 -2.32
C ALA A 114 1.47 15.06 -1.51
N GLU A 115 1.37 16.03 -0.60
CA GLU A 115 0.13 16.34 0.14
C GLU A 115 -0.98 16.82 -0.81
N GLN A 116 -0.69 17.78 -1.71
CA GLN A 116 -1.66 18.24 -2.70
C GLN A 116 -2.17 17.11 -3.61
N VAL A 117 -1.30 16.18 -4.01
CA VAL A 117 -1.71 14.98 -4.77
C VAL A 117 -2.59 14.08 -3.89
N ARG A 118 -2.21 13.81 -2.64
CA ARG A 118 -3.03 13.01 -1.71
C ARG A 118 -4.41 13.60 -1.51
N ILE A 119 -4.52 14.90 -1.20
CA ILE A 119 -5.79 15.61 -1.03
C ILE A 119 -6.67 15.50 -2.29
N ARG A 120 -6.08 15.67 -3.49
CA ARG A 120 -6.82 15.48 -4.76
C ARG A 120 -7.31 14.05 -4.95
N THR A 121 -6.47 13.04 -4.68
CA THR A 121 -6.87 11.63 -4.79
C THR A 121 -7.93 11.25 -3.76
N GLU A 122 -7.89 11.83 -2.56
CA GLU A 122 -8.86 11.59 -1.49
C GLU A 122 -10.22 12.25 -1.81
N GLN A 123 -10.23 13.50 -2.28
CA GLN A 123 -11.44 14.19 -2.72
C GLN A 123 -12.09 13.53 -3.94
N GLU A 124 -11.31 13.06 -4.92
CA GLU A 124 -11.86 12.34 -6.07
C GLU A 124 -12.37 10.95 -5.67
N LYS A 125 -11.68 10.24 -4.77
CA LYS A 125 -12.18 8.98 -4.18
C LYS A 125 -13.46 9.20 -3.36
N GLU A 126 -13.59 10.29 -2.62
CA GLU A 126 -14.82 10.67 -1.90
C GLU A 126 -15.96 10.95 -2.89
N ARG A 127 -15.69 11.68 -3.97
CA ARG A 127 -16.68 11.95 -5.04
C ARG A 127 -17.16 10.66 -5.69
N GLN A 128 -16.24 9.75 -6.03
CA GLN A 128 -16.58 8.43 -6.59
C GLN A 128 -17.35 7.57 -5.58
N ALA A 129 -16.97 7.58 -4.30
CA ALA A 129 -17.68 6.88 -3.23
C ALA A 129 -19.11 7.41 -3.05
N ARG A 130 -19.32 8.73 -3.05
CA ARG A 130 -20.65 9.34 -2.95
C ARG A 130 -21.54 8.99 -4.15
N VAL A 131 -20.98 8.99 -5.37
CA VAL A 131 -21.71 8.55 -6.57
C VAL A 131 -22.03 7.06 -6.53
N ALA A 132 -21.13 6.23 -5.97
CA ALA A 132 -21.39 4.81 -5.75
C ALA A 132 -22.46 4.57 -4.69
N GLU A 133 -22.46 5.31 -3.58
CA GLU A 133 -23.47 5.24 -2.51
C GLU A 133 -24.85 5.71 -2.98
N GLU A 134 -24.93 6.83 -3.72
CA GLU A 134 -26.18 7.30 -4.32
C GLU A 134 -26.75 6.27 -5.31
N LYS A 135 -25.87 5.66 -6.12
CA LYS A 135 -26.22 4.57 -7.03
C LYS A 135 -26.67 3.30 -6.30
N GLU A 136 -25.97 2.88 -5.24
CA GLU A 136 -26.33 1.70 -4.43
C GLU A 136 -27.66 1.93 -3.72
N ARG A 137 -27.88 3.12 -3.14
CA ARG A 137 -29.16 3.50 -2.53
C ARG A 137 -30.29 3.44 -3.56
N LYS A 138 -30.08 4.01 -4.75
CA LYS A 138 -31.06 3.95 -5.84
C LYS A 138 -31.32 2.50 -6.29
N GLU A 139 -30.29 1.68 -6.44
CA GLU A 139 -30.42 0.25 -6.75
C GLU A 139 -31.18 -0.51 -5.67
N LEU A 140 -31.00 -0.17 -4.38
CA LEU A 140 -31.69 -0.76 -3.25
C LEU A 140 -33.18 -0.34 -3.19
N GLU A 141 -33.48 0.93 -3.46
CA GLU A 141 -34.86 1.43 -3.60
C GLU A 141 -35.57 0.83 -4.83
N GLU A 142 -34.89 0.70 -5.98
CA GLU A 142 -35.42 0.03 -7.18
C GLU A 142 -35.57 -1.48 -6.98
N ALA A 143 -34.62 -2.15 -6.31
CA ALA A 143 -34.71 -3.57 -5.97
C ALA A 143 -35.85 -3.85 -4.98
N ARG A 144 -36.11 -2.96 -4.02
CA ARG A 144 -37.28 -3.02 -3.15
C ARG A 144 -38.57 -2.84 -3.96
N LYS A 145 -38.67 -1.81 -4.81
CA LYS A 145 -39.85 -1.59 -5.66
C LYS A 145 -40.13 -2.80 -6.56
N LYS A 146 -39.08 -3.37 -7.16
CA LYS A 146 -39.15 -4.60 -7.98
C LYS A 146 -39.63 -5.80 -7.18
N GLN A 147 -39.15 -5.98 -5.93
CA GLN A 147 -39.67 -7.03 -5.05
C GLN A 147 -41.14 -6.79 -4.66
N ASP A 148 -41.52 -5.56 -4.31
CA ASP A 148 -42.92 -5.22 -3.99
C ASP A 148 -43.85 -5.43 -5.19
N ASP A 149 -43.42 -5.08 -6.41
CA ASP A 149 -44.19 -5.29 -7.65
C ASP A 149 -44.22 -6.77 -8.07
N ASP A 150 -43.14 -7.53 -7.88
CA ASP A 150 -43.14 -8.98 -8.11
C ASP A 150 -43.94 -9.74 -7.04
N ILE A 151 -44.03 -9.22 -5.81
CA ILE A 151 -44.96 -9.69 -4.77
C ILE A 151 -46.41 -9.36 -5.15
N LYS A 152 -46.71 -8.17 -5.70
CA LYS A 152 -48.05 -7.83 -6.22
C LYS A 152 -48.45 -8.75 -7.38
N LYS A 153 -47.57 -8.93 -8.38
CA LYS A 153 -47.77 -9.88 -9.50
C LYS A 153 -47.99 -11.30 -8.97
N LYS A 154 -47.17 -11.78 -8.03
CA LYS A 154 -47.34 -13.10 -7.43
C LYS A 154 -48.62 -13.22 -6.61
N LYS A 155 -49.06 -12.18 -5.90
CA LYS A 155 -50.37 -12.18 -5.22
C LYS A 155 -51.53 -12.27 -6.20
N ALA A 156 -51.51 -11.47 -7.28
CA ALA A 156 -52.52 -11.54 -8.34
C ALA A 156 -52.56 -12.91 -9.03
N LEU A 157 -51.41 -13.43 -9.46
CA LEU A 157 -51.27 -14.77 -10.05
C LEU A 157 -51.68 -15.87 -9.06
N THR A 158 -51.34 -15.75 -7.78
CA THR A 158 -51.73 -16.74 -6.74
C THR A 158 -53.24 -16.72 -6.51
N ASN A 159 -53.90 -15.57 -6.54
CA ASN A 159 -55.36 -15.49 -6.46
C ASN A 159 -56.04 -16.21 -7.64
N MET A 160 -55.48 -16.09 -8.85
CA MET A 160 -55.97 -16.84 -10.02
C MET A 160 -55.61 -18.33 -9.99
N THR A 161 -54.46 -18.69 -9.38
CA THR A 161 -53.92 -20.06 -9.36
C THR A 161 -54.31 -20.83 -8.10
N GLN A 162 -55.14 -20.26 -7.21
CA GLN A 162 -55.50 -20.87 -5.92
C GLN A 162 -56.29 -22.18 -6.02
N GLN A 163 -56.77 -22.55 -7.21
CA GLN A 163 -57.37 -23.87 -7.47
C GLN A 163 -56.36 -24.99 -7.82
N TYR A 164 -55.10 -24.67 -8.18
CA TYR A 164 -54.13 -25.68 -8.67
C TYR A 164 -52.64 -25.49 -8.25
N GLY A 165 -52.28 -24.40 -7.55
CA GLY A 165 -50.90 -23.90 -7.45
C GLY A 165 -49.92 -24.53 -6.44
N GLY A 166 -50.14 -25.74 -5.91
CA GLY A 166 -49.42 -26.25 -4.73
C GLY A 166 -47.90 -26.47 -4.84
N VAL A 167 -47.32 -26.47 -6.05
CA VAL A 167 -45.94 -26.90 -6.31
C VAL A 167 -44.95 -25.73 -6.50
N GLN A 168 -45.34 -24.67 -7.21
CA GLN A 168 -44.42 -23.61 -7.66
C GLN A 168 -43.73 -22.85 -6.52
N GLN A 169 -44.42 -22.64 -5.40
CA GLN A 169 -43.99 -21.69 -4.35
C GLN A 169 -42.70 -22.10 -3.61
N ARG A 170 -42.21 -23.33 -3.79
CA ARG A 170 -40.95 -23.81 -3.20
C ARG A 170 -39.69 -23.31 -3.91
N GLN A 171 -39.77 -22.89 -5.17
CA GLN A 171 -38.58 -22.63 -6.00
C GLN A 171 -38.01 -21.20 -5.81
N ASP A 172 -38.88 -20.20 -5.66
CA ASP A 172 -38.48 -18.78 -5.60
C ASP A 172 -37.95 -18.30 -4.23
N GLY A 173 -38.23 -19.02 -3.15
CA GLY A 173 -37.86 -18.63 -1.78
C GLY A 173 -36.35 -18.57 -1.48
N LYS A 174 -35.49 -18.76 -2.50
CA LYS A 174 -34.02 -18.74 -2.43
C LYS A 174 -33.37 -17.52 -3.09
N ARG A 175 -34.12 -16.59 -3.69
CA ARG A 175 -33.60 -15.40 -4.40
C ARG A 175 -33.89 -14.07 -3.68
N GLY A 176 -33.98 -14.08 -2.35
CA GLY A 176 -34.20 -12.88 -1.51
C GLY A 176 -33.08 -12.69 -0.48
N ALA A 177 -32.25 -11.66 -0.70
CA ALA A 177 -31.00 -11.35 0.03
C ALA A 177 -29.90 -12.43 -0.04
N LYS A 178 -28.64 -12.00 -0.17
CA LYS A 178 -27.44 -12.86 -0.28
C LYS A 178 -27.01 -13.44 1.08
N LYS A 179 -27.95 -14.06 1.81
CA LYS A 179 -27.67 -14.76 3.07
C LYS A 179 -26.70 -15.90 2.78
N GLN A 180 -25.49 -15.82 3.34
CA GLN A 180 -24.42 -16.80 3.14
C GLN A 180 -24.96 -18.22 3.29
N THR A 181 -24.84 -19.05 2.25
CA THR A 181 -25.45 -20.39 2.28
C THR A 181 -24.76 -21.28 3.30
N GLU A 182 -25.43 -22.31 3.82
CA GLU A 182 -24.80 -23.27 4.75
C GLU A 182 -23.56 -23.95 4.13
N ARG A 183 -23.50 -24.04 2.78
CA ARG A 183 -22.31 -24.51 2.05
C ARG A 183 -21.15 -23.51 2.14
N GLU A 184 -21.42 -22.21 1.97
CA GLU A 184 -20.43 -21.15 2.13
C GLU A 184 -19.98 -20.98 3.59
N LYS A 185 -20.91 -21.05 4.56
CA LYS A 185 -20.58 -21.03 6.00
C LYS A 185 -19.68 -22.21 6.36
N LYS A 186 -20.02 -23.43 5.94
CA LYS A 186 -19.18 -24.62 6.13
C LYS A 186 -17.82 -24.45 5.46
N LYS A 187 -17.75 -23.91 4.23
CA LYS A 187 -16.48 -23.64 3.54
C LYS A 187 -15.63 -22.63 4.31
N LYS A 188 -16.24 -21.55 4.84
CA LYS A 188 -15.54 -20.55 5.66
C LYS A 188 -15.00 -21.19 6.94
N ILE A 189 -15.85 -21.83 7.75
CA ILE A 189 -15.45 -22.45 9.03
C ILE A 189 -14.34 -23.51 8.84
N LEU A 190 -14.36 -24.27 7.73
CA LEU A 190 -13.29 -25.21 7.41
C LEU A 190 -12.00 -24.54 6.93
N ALA A 191 -12.07 -23.37 6.29
CA ALA A 191 -10.90 -22.57 5.98
C ALA A 191 -10.31 -21.92 7.25
N ASP A 192 -11.15 -21.31 8.08
CA ASP A 192 -10.76 -20.69 9.36
C ASP A 192 -10.09 -21.72 10.31
N ARG A 193 -10.51 -22.99 10.28
CA ARG A 193 -9.88 -24.10 11.01
C ARG A 193 -8.59 -24.64 10.36
N ARG A 194 -8.39 -24.45 9.04
CA ARG A 194 -7.23 -24.98 8.31
C ARG A 194 -6.06 -24.01 8.43
N LYS A 195 -5.25 -24.19 9.48
CA LYS A 195 -3.91 -23.56 9.57
C LYS A 195 -3.09 -23.95 8.33
N ALA A 196 -2.39 -22.98 7.75
CA ALA A 196 -1.41 -23.26 6.70
C ALA A 196 -0.25 -24.06 7.30
N LEU A 197 0.24 -25.06 6.57
CA LEU A 197 1.41 -25.85 6.94
C LEU A 197 2.60 -25.33 6.14
N ASN A 198 3.63 -24.86 6.84
CA ASN A 198 4.92 -24.48 6.27
C ASN A 198 5.98 -25.35 6.93
N ILE A 199 6.66 -26.17 6.12
CA ILE A 199 7.62 -27.20 6.55
C ILE A 199 8.96 -27.11 5.80
N ASP A 200 9.02 -26.33 4.71
CA ASP A 200 10.10 -26.36 3.71
C ASP A 200 11.43 -25.79 4.22
N HIS A 201 11.43 -25.21 5.42
CA HIS A 201 12.55 -24.56 6.09
C HIS A 201 12.77 -25.08 7.53
N LEU A 202 12.19 -26.24 7.88
CA LEU A 202 12.35 -26.86 9.20
C LEU A 202 13.48 -27.91 9.20
N SER A 203 14.19 -28.03 10.32
CA SER A 203 15.14 -29.12 10.56
C SER A 203 14.42 -30.45 10.84
N GLU A 204 15.09 -31.58 10.60
CA GLU A 204 14.49 -32.92 10.67
C GLU A 204 13.72 -33.17 11.99
N ASP A 205 14.30 -32.80 13.14
CA ASP A 205 13.65 -33.00 14.43
C ASP A 205 12.41 -32.12 14.63
N LYS A 206 12.41 -30.89 14.11
CA LYS A 206 11.23 -30.02 14.10
C LYS A 206 10.14 -30.56 13.17
N VAL A 207 10.51 -31.27 12.09
CA VAL A 207 9.55 -31.99 11.25
C VAL A 207 8.95 -33.19 11.99
N LYS A 208 9.75 -33.94 12.78
CA LYS A 208 9.25 -35.02 13.65
C LYS A 208 8.28 -34.48 14.71
N GLU A 209 8.63 -33.38 15.39
CA GLU A 209 7.74 -32.67 16.32
C GLU A 209 6.43 -32.27 15.63
N LYS A 210 6.51 -31.63 14.45
CA LYS A 210 5.34 -31.20 13.69
C LYS A 210 4.45 -32.36 13.23
N ALA A 211 5.04 -33.49 12.85
CA ALA A 211 4.30 -34.71 12.51
C ALA A 211 3.54 -35.26 13.72
N ASN A 212 4.17 -35.28 14.90
CA ASN A 212 3.51 -35.69 16.15
C ASN A 212 2.37 -34.75 16.56
N GLU A 213 2.54 -33.43 16.46
CA GLU A 213 1.45 -32.46 16.70
C GLU A 213 0.26 -32.69 15.75
N LEU A 214 0.52 -32.88 14.45
CA LEU A 214 -0.52 -33.10 13.44
C LEU A 214 -1.24 -34.45 13.66
N TRP A 215 -0.51 -35.48 14.10
CA TRP A 215 -1.08 -36.77 14.46
C TRP A 215 -1.98 -36.67 15.71
N GLN A 216 -1.53 -36.00 16.77
CA GLN A 216 -2.34 -35.75 17.97
C GLN A 216 -3.61 -34.96 17.62
N TRP A 217 -3.49 -33.90 16.80
CA TRP A 217 -4.64 -33.12 16.34
C TRP A 217 -5.64 -33.95 15.52
N LEU A 218 -5.16 -34.87 14.68
CA LEU A 218 -6.01 -35.80 13.94
C LEU A 218 -6.75 -36.76 14.89
N MET A 219 -6.09 -37.29 15.92
CA MET A 219 -6.72 -38.17 16.92
C MET A 219 -7.83 -37.43 17.69
N THR A 220 -7.63 -36.17 18.09
CA THR A 220 -8.66 -35.35 18.73
C THR A 220 -9.88 -35.16 17.84
N LEU A 221 -9.68 -34.85 16.55
CA LEU A 221 -10.78 -34.65 15.60
C LEU A 221 -11.55 -35.95 15.31
N GLU A 222 -10.89 -37.11 15.32
CA GLU A 222 -11.55 -38.40 15.14
C GLU A 222 -12.35 -38.80 16.40
N ALA A 223 -11.86 -38.47 17.60
CA ALA A 223 -12.60 -38.64 18.86
C ALA A 223 -13.86 -37.74 18.92
N GLU A 224 -13.74 -36.44 18.61
CA GLU A 224 -14.90 -35.53 18.50
C GLU A 224 -15.94 -36.08 17.50
N LYS A 225 -15.49 -36.62 16.37
CA LYS A 225 -16.33 -37.23 15.33
C LYS A 225 -17.01 -38.52 15.81
N PHE A 226 -16.36 -39.32 16.65
CA PHE A 226 -16.95 -40.51 17.27
C PHE A 226 -18.07 -40.12 18.24
N ASP A 227 -17.80 -39.21 19.18
CA ASP A 227 -18.77 -38.77 20.19
C ASP A 227 -20.02 -38.13 19.55
N LEU A 228 -19.82 -37.26 18.55
CA LEU A 228 -20.92 -36.69 17.76
C LEU A 228 -21.72 -37.74 16.97
N SER A 229 -21.07 -38.84 16.57
CA SER A 229 -21.74 -39.95 15.88
C SER A 229 -22.60 -40.79 16.82
N GLU A 230 -22.12 -41.09 18.04
CA GLU A 230 -22.92 -41.75 19.07
C GLU A 230 -24.05 -40.86 19.58
N GLN A 231 -23.79 -39.57 19.78
CA GLN A 231 -24.83 -38.59 20.14
C GLN A 231 -25.92 -38.54 19.05
N LEU A 232 -25.56 -38.55 17.76
CA LEU A 232 -26.52 -38.57 16.66
C LEU A 232 -27.31 -39.89 16.58
N LYS A 233 -26.68 -41.04 16.86
CA LYS A 233 -27.40 -42.33 16.98
C LYS A 233 -28.43 -42.27 18.11
N ARG A 234 -28.04 -41.74 19.28
CA ARG A 234 -28.94 -41.60 20.43
C ARG A 234 -30.10 -40.64 20.15
N GLN A 235 -29.82 -39.47 19.59
CA GLN A 235 -30.85 -38.51 19.19
C GLN A 235 -31.86 -39.09 18.19
N LYS A 236 -31.43 -39.90 17.22
CA LYS A 236 -32.34 -40.62 16.31
C LYS A 236 -33.27 -41.57 17.05
N TYR A 237 -32.76 -42.32 18.03
CA TYR A 237 -33.59 -43.20 18.87
C TYR A 237 -34.60 -42.39 19.70
N ASP A 238 -34.16 -41.34 20.39
CA ASP A 238 -35.04 -40.50 21.22
C ASP A 238 -36.13 -39.82 20.37
N ILE A 239 -35.81 -39.37 19.15
CA ILE A 239 -36.78 -38.85 18.18
C ILE A 239 -37.83 -39.91 17.80
N ASN A 240 -37.43 -41.15 17.51
CA ASN A 240 -38.36 -42.22 17.15
C ASN A 240 -39.31 -42.58 18.32
N VAL A 241 -38.80 -42.58 19.56
CA VAL A 241 -39.61 -42.80 20.77
C VAL A 241 -40.60 -41.64 20.98
N LEU A 242 -40.16 -40.40 20.80
CA LEU A 242 -41.03 -39.23 20.90
C LEU A 242 -42.11 -39.21 19.82
N GLN A 243 -41.80 -39.57 18.57
CA GLN A 243 -42.79 -39.71 17.50
C GLN A 243 -43.84 -40.77 17.82
N SER A 244 -43.42 -41.93 18.35
CA SER A 244 -44.34 -42.99 18.78
C SER A 244 -45.28 -42.51 19.89
N ARG A 245 -44.73 -41.84 20.92
CA ARG A 245 -45.51 -41.26 22.03
C ARG A 245 -46.50 -40.18 21.56
N ILE A 246 -46.10 -39.33 20.61
CA ILE A 246 -47.00 -38.32 20.01
C ILE A 246 -48.14 -39.01 19.25
N ASN A 247 -47.84 -40.06 18.48
CA ASN A 247 -48.84 -40.83 17.74
C ASN A 247 -49.84 -41.53 18.69
N GLU A 248 -49.37 -42.06 19.82
CA GLU A 248 -50.23 -42.62 20.88
C GLU A 248 -51.14 -41.57 21.51
N GLN A 249 -50.58 -40.44 21.97
CA GLN A 249 -51.36 -39.35 22.56
C GLN A 249 -52.41 -38.79 21.57
N GLN A 250 -52.08 -38.72 20.27
CA GLN A 250 -53.04 -38.32 19.24
C GLN A 250 -54.21 -39.30 19.04
N LYS A 251 -54.01 -40.62 19.24
CA LYS A 251 -55.11 -41.60 19.18
C LYS A 251 -56.16 -41.29 20.26
N PHE A 252 -55.71 -41.08 21.50
CA PHE A 252 -56.59 -40.76 22.62
C PHE A 252 -57.23 -39.36 22.50
N ALA A 253 -56.48 -38.37 21.99
CA ALA A 253 -57.02 -37.02 21.74
C ALA A 253 -58.16 -37.03 20.72
N LYS A 254 -58.00 -37.75 19.60
CA LYS A 254 -59.02 -37.85 18.53
C LYS A 254 -60.31 -38.56 18.96
N GLY A 255 -60.23 -39.47 19.94
CA GLY A 255 -61.41 -40.15 20.50
C GLY A 255 -62.29 -39.26 21.39
N ARG A 256 -61.71 -38.28 22.11
CA ARG A 256 -62.39 -37.55 23.18
C ARG A 256 -63.41 -36.50 22.70
N GLY A 257 -63.43 -36.18 21.41
CA GLY A 257 -64.32 -35.17 20.80
C GLY A 257 -65.67 -35.68 20.27
N LYS A 258 -65.97 -36.98 20.34
CA LYS A 258 -67.17 -37.59 19.71
C LYS A 258 -68.27 -38.03 20.68
N ALA A 259 -68.16 -37.73 21.97
CA ALA A 259 -69.01 -38.29 23.04
C ALA A 259 -69.82 -37.27 23.88
N LYS A 260 -70.21 -36.13 23.28
CA LYS A 260 -71.29 -35.26 23.79
C LYS A 260 -72.09 -34.70 22.61
N GLY A 261 -73.29 -35.22 22.35
CA GLY A 261 -74.04 -34.80 21.16
C GLY A 261 -75.36 -35.50 20.79
N ARG A 262 -75.92 -36.38 21.63
CA ARG A 262 -77.36 -36.76 21.57
C ARG A 262 -77.76 -37.60 22.79
N VAL A 263 -78.54 -37.01 23.67
CA VAL A 263 -79.66 -37.67 24.34
C VAL A 263 -80.91 -36.98 23.77
N ARG A 264 -82.01 -37.72 23.65
CA ARG A 264 -83.24 -37.28 22.98
C ARG A 264 -84.41 -37.37 23.94
#